data_AF-A0AA50U682-F1
#
_entry.id   AF-A0AA50U682-F1
#
_cell.length_a   1.000
_cell.length_b   1.000
_cell.length_c   1.000
_cell.angle_alpha   90.00
_cell.angle_beta   90.00
_cell.angle_gamma   90.00
#
_symmetry.space_group_name_H-M   'P 1'
#
loop_
_entity.id
_entity.type
_entity.pdbx_description
1 polymer ?
#
loop_
_entity_poly.entity_id
_entity_poly.type
_entity_poly.pdbx_seq_one_letter_code
_entity_poly.pdbx_strand_id
1 'polypeptide(L)'
;PTDQTRDPNYWELEKMWRNLSEEEKQEYARKRCPDPIPSKYSPEYKFGVINEQLNELTLNYLKNRKENMYSEYTEKNKFTEIVNAKYLASMAAPGEPVGLLAAQSIGEPSTQMTLNTFHFAGRGDMNVTLGIPRLREILMTASAKLKTPSMDIPFRSDLPDLNKKAERLRQKMNRVTVSDVLEKIDVHCEIATNPNRQLKTVMRFSFLPHTQYKTQYTVKPPQIIKHMQNKFFNEMFSIIRKQAKTTCGVMWSTEKE
;
A
#
# COMPACT_ATOMS: atom_id res chain seq x y z
N PRO A 1 0.02 -8.30 -28.46
CA PRO A 1 -0.31 -8.98 -27.18
C PRO A 1 -1.30 -10.12 -27.44
N THR A 2 -0.79 -11.34 -27.44
CA THR A 2 -1.52 -12.58 -27.74
C THR A 2 -2.66 -12.84 -26.75
N ASP A 3 -3.82 -13.22 -27.26
CA ASP A 3 -5.14 -13.33 -26.60
C ASP A 3 -5.24 -14.23 -25.36
N GLN A 4 -4.19 -14.95 -24.98
CA GLN A 4 -4.23 -16.01 -23.97
C GLN A 4 -4.04 -15.52 -22.51
N THR A 5 -3.80 -14.23 -22.28
CA THR A 5 -3.57 -13.69 -20.91
C THR A 5 -4.77 -12.94 -20.33
N ARG A 6 -5.92 -12.90 -21.02
CA ARG A 6 -7.11 -12.15 -20.57
C ARG A 6 -8.09 -13.08 -19.84
N ASP A 7 -8.67 -12.56 -18.76
CA ASP A 7 -9.65 -13.22 -17.91
C ASP A 7 -10.84 -13.75 -18.75
N PRO A 8 -11.36 -14.97 -18.54
CA PRO A 8 -12.50 -15.51 -19.28
C PRO A 8 -13.70 -14.56 -19.36
N ASN A 9 -13.94 -13.76 -18.31
CA ASN A 9 -15.04 -12.79 -18.24
C ASN A 9 -14.88 -11.62 -19.23
N TYR A 10 -13.66 -11.36 -19.69
CA TYR A 10 -13.40 -10.31 -20.68
C TYR A 10 -14.14 -10.59 -21.99
N TRP A 11 -14.12 -11.84 -22.44
CA TRP A 11 -14.76 -12.22 -23.70
C TRP A 11 -16.28 -12.19 -23.63
N GLU A 12 -16.86 -12.45 -22.46
CA GLU A 12 -18.30 -12.29 -22.21
C GLU A 12 -18.70 -10.82 -22.23
N LEU A 13 -17.94 -9.96 -21.56
CA LEU A 13 -18.17 -8.51 -21.57
C LEU A 13 -18.00 -7.91 -22.97
N GLU A 14 -17.02 -8.37 -23.76
CA GLU A 14 -16.84 -7.90 -25.13
C GLU A 14 -17.99 -8.33 -26.05
N LYS A 15 -18.49 -9.57 -25.89
CA LYS A 15 -19.69 -10.02 -26.61
C LYS A 15 -20.92 -9.21 -26.23
N MET A 16 -21.11 -8.93 -24.94
CA MET A 16 -22.18 -8.07 -24.46
C MET A 16 -22.06 -6.66 -25.05
N TRP A 17 -20.86 -6.07 -25.06
CA TRP A 17 -20.59 -4.75 -25.65
C TRP A 17 -20.89 -4.70 -27.16
N ARG A 18 -20.52 -5.74 -27.91
CA ARG A 18 -20.75 -5.82 -29.35
C ARG A 18 -22.24 -6.00 -29.71
N ASN A 19 -23.00 -6.67 -28.85
CA ASN A 19 -24.43 -6.92 -29.04
C ASN A 19 -25.33 -5.75 -28.61
N LEU A 20 -24.82 -4.80 -27.82
CA LEU A 20 -25.54 -3.58 -27.44
C LEU A 20 -25.77 -2.68 -28.67
N SER A 21 -26.96 -2.08 -28.73
CA SER A 21 -27.32 -1.07 -29.73
C SER A 21 -26.48 0.21 -29.55
N GLU A 22 -26.37 1.03 -30.60
CA GLU A 22 -25.61 2.29 -30.54
C GLU A 22 -26.17 3.28 -29.50
N GLU A 23 -27.47 3.22 -29.23
CA GLU A 23 -28.15 4.03 -28.20
C GLU A 23 -27.75 3.59 -26.78
N GLU A 24 -27.69 2.27 -26.51
CA GLU A 24 -27.27 1.76 -25.21
C GLU A 24 -25.76 1.94 -25.00
N LYS A 25 -24.94 1.82 -26.06
CA LYS A 25 -23.51 2.15 -25.99
C LYS A 25 -23.27 3.62 -25.63
N GLN A 26 -24.17 4.53 -26.05
CA GLN A 26 -24.11 5.94 -25.69
C GLN A 26 -24.42 6.20 -24.21
N GLU A 27 -25.16 5.34 -23.52
CA GLU A 27 -25.34 5.46 -22.07
C GLU A 27 -24.04 5.18 -21.30
N TYR A 28 -23.22 4.26 -21.81
CA TYR A 28 -21.89 3.94 -21.27
C TYR A 28 -20.79 4.86 -21.81
N ALA A 29 -21.08 5.66 -22.84
CA ALA A 29 -20.17 6.70 -23.28
C ALA A 29 -20.04 7.73 -22.15
N ARG A 30 -18.79 7.96 -21.71
CA ARG A 30 -18.50 8.97 -20.69
C ARG A 30 -19.04 10.32 -21.15
N LYS A 31 -20.13 10.78 -20.53
CA LYS A 31 -20.61 12.15 -20.70
C LYS A 31 -19.50 13.09 -20.25
N ARG A 32 -19.08 14.00 -21.13
CA ARG A 32 -18.01 14.96 -20.82
C ARG A 32 -18.51 15.87 -19.70
N CYS A 33 -17.94 15.75 -18.51
CA CYS A 33 -18.18 16.71 -17.45
C CYS A 33 -17.74 18.10 -17.93
N PRO A 34 -18.56 19.14 -17.74
CA PRO A 34 -18.15 20.49 -18.11
C PRO A 34 -16.94 20.91 -17.29
N ASP A 35 -16.00 21.62 -17.92
CA ASP A 35 -14.81 22.10 -17.20
C ASP A 35 -15.21 23.13 -16.13
N PRO A 36 -14.46 23.21 -15.01
CA PRO A 36 -14.70 24.20 -13.97
C PRO A 36 -14.65 25.62 -14.50
N ILE A 37 -15.44 26.52 -13.91
CA ILE A 37 -15.55 27.93 -14.31
C ILE A 37 -14.19 28.65 -14.31
N PRO A 38 -13.30 28.48 -13.30
CA PRO A 38 -11.97 29.10 -13.30
C PRO A 38 -11.05 28.63 -14.42
N SER A 39 -11.34 27.49 -15.05
CA SER A 39 -10.58 27.00 -16.21
C SER A 39 -10.92 27.75 -17.50
N LYS A 40 -12.12 28.36 -17.58
CA LYS A 40 -12.60 29.07 -18.78
C LYS A 40 -12.48 30.58 -18.65
N TYR A 41 -12.61 31.10 -17.43
CA TYR A 41 -12.58 32.52 -17.14
C TYR A 41 -11.60 32.79 -16.01
N SER A 42 -10.76 33.81 -16.16
CA SER A 42 -9.94 34.28 -15.05
C SER A 42 -10.84 34.98 -14.03
N PRO A 43 -10.72 34.65 -12.73
CA PRO A 43 -11.39 35.40 -11.68
C PRO A 43 -11.06 36.89 -11.68
N GLU A 44 -9.84 37.27 -12.09
CA GLU A 44 -9.38 38.67 -12.09
C GLU A 44 -10.23 39.57 -12.98
N TYR A 45 -10.72 39.04 -14.12
CA TYR A 45 -11.47 39.84 -15.10
C TYR A 45 -12.98 39.62 -15.04
N LYS A 46 -13.44 38.52 -14.44
CA LYS A 46 -14.86 38.16 -14.44
C LYS A 46 -15.35 37.90 -13.02
N PHE A 47 -16.20 38.80 -12.55
CA PHE A 47 -16.85 38.68 -11.26
C PHE A 47 -17.73 37.43 -11.19
N GLY A 48 -17.71 36.75 -10.04
CA GLY A 48 -18.49 35.53 -9.80
C GLY A 48 -17.82 34.23 -10.27
N VAL A 49 -16.60 34.29 -10.79
CA VAL A 49 -15.78 33.10 -11.03
C VAL A 49 -15.13 32.67 -9.71
N ILE A 50 -15.62 31.58 -9.14
CA ILE A 50 -15.12 30.98 -7.91
C ILE A 50 -14.88 29.48 -8.10
N ASN A 51 -14.09 28.87 -7.21
CA ASN A 51 -13.93 27.42 -7.18
C ASN A 51 -15.21 26.73 -6.67
N GLU A 52 -15.48 25.55 -7.21
CA GLU A 52 -16.69 24.78 -6.90
C GLU A 52 -16.80 24.43 -5.41
N GLN A 53 -15.67 24.16 -4.75
CA GLN A 53 -15.63 23.89 -3.32
C GLN A 53 -16.10 25.09 -2.48
N LEU A 54 -15.63 26.31 -2.80
CA LEU A 54 -16.08 27.51 -2.08
C LEU A 54 -17.55 27.81 -2.37
N ASN A 55 -17.99 27.59 -3.62
CA ASN A 55 -19.39 27.73 -3.99
C ASN A 55 -20.28 26.77 -3.17
N GLU A 56 -19.88 25.50 -3.07
CA GLU A 56 -20.60 24.50 -2.29
C GLU A 56 -20.63 24.86 -0.81
N LEU A 57 -19.51 25.29 -0.22
CA LEU A 57 -19.45 25.77 1.16
C LEU A 57 -20.37 26.97 1.40
N THR A 58 -20.41 27.92 0.46
CA THR A 58 -21.27 29.11 0.52
C THR A 58 -22.75 28.72 0.47
N LEU A 59 -23.13 27.81 -0.44
CA LEU A 59 -24.50 27.32 -0.55
C LEU A 59 -24.93 26.52 0.69
N ASN A 60 -24.04 25.66 1.21
CA ASN A 60 -24.32 24.89 2.42
C ASN A 60 -24.48 25.80 3.63
N TYR A 61 -23.65 26.84 3.75
CA TYR A 61 -23.81 27.87 4.77
C TYR A 61 -25.16 28.59 4.65
N LEU A 62 -25.53 29.03 3.44
CA LEU A 62 -26.80 29.72 3.20
C LEU A 62 -28.04 28.84 3.45
N LYS A 63 -27.93 27.52 3.25
CA LYS A 63 -29.00 26.56 3.55
C LYS A 63 -29.16 26.30 5.04
N ASN A 64 -28.04 26.18 5.77
CA ASN A 64 -28.04 25.75 7.17
C ASN A 64 -28.09 26.93 8.18
N ARG A 65 -28.05 28.18 7.71
CA ARG A 65 -28.06 29.34 8.60
C ARG A 65 -29.39 29.49 9.34
N LYS A 66 -29.32 29.78 10.64
CA LYS A 66 -30.46 30.23 11.44
C LYS A 66 -30.64 31.74 11.26
N GLU A 67 -31.87 32.20 11.32
CA GLU A 67 -32.22 33.60 11.19
C GLU A 67 -31.72 34.36 12.43
N ASN A 68 -30.75 35.25 12.22
CA ASN A 68 -30.14 36.09 13.26
C ASN A 68 -30.53 37.57 13.05
N MET A 69 -30.22 38.42 14.03
CA MET A 69 -30.50 39.87 13.99
C MET A 69 -29.90 40.59 12.76
N TYR A 70 -28.85 40.05 12.14
CA TYR A 70 -28.21 40.61 10.94
C TYR A 70 -28.78 40.06 9.62
N SER A 71 -29.82 39.23 9.65
CA SER A 71 -30.36 38.56 8.45
C SER A 71 -30.88 39.55 7.40
N GLU A 72 -31.34 40.73 7.84
CA GLU A 72 -31.78 41.83 6.99
C GLU A 72 -30.65 42.40 6.12
N TYR A 73 -29.43 42.52 6.67
CA TYR A 73 -28.24 42.97 5.93
C TYR A 73 -27.56 41.85 5.13
N THR A 74 -28.01 40.61 5.32
CA THR A 74 -27.37 39.39 4.79
C THR A 74 -28.31 38.65 3.84
N GLU A 75 -28.98 39.38 2.96
CA GLU A 75 -29.72 38.81 1.84
C GLU A 75 -28.81 37.87 1.03
N LYS A 76 -29.37 36.78 0.49
CA LYS A 76 -28.60 35.71 -0.17
C LYS A 76 -27.69 36.28 -1.27
N ASN A 77 -28.21 37.16 -2.10
CA ASN A 77 -27.47 37.74 -3.23
C ASN A 77 -26.32 38.64 -2.74
N LYS A 78 -26.59 39.55 -1.80
CA LYS A 78 -25.57 40.43 -1.20
C LYS A 78 -24.46 39.63 -0.52
N PHE A 79 -24.81 38.56 0.19
CA PHE A 79 -23.82 37.69 0.83
C PHE A 79 -22.93 36.99 -0.20
N THR A 80 -23.52 36.43 -1.26
CA THR A 80 -22.76 35.81 -2.35
C THR A 80 -21.85 36.81 -3.05
N GLU A 81 -22.31 38.04 -3.28
CA GLU A 81 -21.51 39.12 -3.84
C GLU A 81 -20.32 39.48 -2.94
N ILE A 82 -20.53 39.59 -1.62
CA ILE A 82 -19.45 39.86 -0.65
C ILE A 82 -18.43 38.73 -0.64
N VAL A 83 -18.88 37.46 -0.66
CA VAL A 83 -17.98 36.30 -0.71
C VAL A 83 -17.16 36.31 -2.00
N ASN A 84 -17.79 36.61 -3.14
CA ASN A 84 -17.09 36.73 -4.42
C ASN A 84 -16.08 37.88 -4.41
N ALA A 85 -16.44 39.03 -3.85
CA ALA A 85 -15.51 40.16 -3.70
C ALA A 85 -14.33 39.81 -2.79
N LYS A 86 -14.58 39.11 -1.68
CA LYS A 86 -13.52 38.63 -0.78
C LYS A 86 -12.61 37.61 -1.44
N TYR A 87 -13.15 36.71 -2.26
CA TYR A 87 -12.38 35.75 -3.04
C TYR A 87 -11.39 36.45 -3.95
N LEU A 88 -11.84 37.46 -4.71
CA LEU A 88 -10.99 38.26 -5.58
C LEU A 88 -9.87 38.98 -4.79
N ALA A 89 -10.21 39.54 -3.62
CA ALA A 89 -9.23 40.21 -2.77
C ALA A 89 -8.22 39.26 -2.09
N SER A 90 -8.50 37.95 -2.05
CA SER A 90 -7.66 36.94 -1.40
C SER A 90 -6.78 36.16 -2.38
N MET A 91 -6.74 36.56 -3.65
CA MET A 91 -5.91 35.90 -4.65
C MET A 91 -4.43 36.25 -4.45
N ALA A 92 -3.56 35.29 -4.74
CA ALA A 92 -2.11 35.51 -4.74
C ALA A 92 -1.74 36.53 -5.82
N ALA A 93 -0.82 37.44 -5.51
CA ALA A 93 -0.43 38.49 -6.43
C ALA A 93 0.45 37.93 -7.56
N PRO A 94 0.29 38.38 -8.81
CA PRO A 94 1.22 38.03 -9.88
C PRO A 94 2.66 38.44 -9.52
N GLY A 95 3.61 37.52 -9.69
CA GLY A 95 5.02 37.74 -9.36
C GLY A 95 5.42 37.35 -7.93
N GLU A 96 4.49 36.88 -7.11
CA GLU A 96 4.82 36.34 -5.79
C GLU A 96 5.73 35.09 -5.91
N PRO A 97 6.83 34.99 -5.13
CA PRO A 97 7.79 33.88 -5.24
C PRO A 97 7.27 32.59 -4.57
N VAL A 98 6.17 32.05 -5.10
CA VAL A 98 5.46 30.87 -4.54
C VAL A 98 6.35 29.63 -4.41
N GLY A 99 7.34 29.47 -5.29
CA GLY A 99 8.31 28.37 -5.20
C GLY A 99 9.21 28.46 -3.97
N LEU A 100 9.69 29.66 -3.63
CA LEU A 100 10.51 29.88 -2.44
C LEU A 100 9.68 29.75 -1.17
N LEU A 101 8.47 30.33 -1.18
CA LEU A 101 7.52 30.23 -0.06
C LEU A 101 7.13 28.76 0.21
N ALA A 102 6.86 27.97 -0.83
CA ALA A 102 6.57 26.55 -0.68
C ALA A 102 7.76 25.77 -0.12
N ALA A 103 8.98 26.06 -0.60
CA ALA A 103 10.20 25.41 -0.11
C ALA A 103 10.44 25.71 1.38
N GLN A 104 10.29 26.96 1.81
CA GLN A 104 10.42 27.35 3.21
C GLN A 104 9.32 26.72 4.07
N SER A 105 8.07 26.75 3.58
CA SER A 105 6.90 26.20 4.27
C SER A 105 6.99 24.69 4.54
N ILE A 106 7.79 23.95 3.77
CA ILE A 106 8.11 22.54 4.04
C ILE A 106 9.39 22.44 4.88
N GLY A 107 10.44 23.17 4.50
CA GLY A 107 11.78 23.04 5.09
C GLY A 107 11.85 23.46 6.56
N GLU A 108 11.26 24.60 6.91
CA GLU A 108 11.28 25.14 8.28
C GLU A 108 10.60 24.19 9.29
N PRO A 109 9.34 23.76 9.11
CA PRO A 109 8.70 22.82 10.05
C PRO A 109 9.32 21.42 10.01
N SER A 110 9.97 21.00 8.92
CA SER A 110 10.64 19.70 8.85
C SER A 110 11.75 19.57 9.88
N THR A 111 12.42 20.67 10.24
CA THR A 111 13.43 20.68 11.31
C THR A 111 12.80 20.31 12.66
N GLN A 112 11.60 20.83 12.96
CA GLN A 112 10.86 20.55 14.18
C GLN A 112 10.35 19.11 14.25
N MET A 113 9.99 18.51 13.11
CA MET A 113 9.55 17.10 13.06
C MET A 113 10.62 16.12 13.56
N THR A 114 11.91 16.47 13.42
CA THR A 114 13.01 15.59 13.81
C THR A 114 13.05 15.36 15.32
N LEU A 115 12.81 16.38 16.13
CA LEU A 115 12.78 16.27 17.59
C LEU A 115 11.53 15.53 18.08
N ASN A 116 10.37 15.74 17.44
CA ASN A 116 9.13 15.08 17.83
C ASN A 116 9.11 13.57 17.51
N THR A 117 9.86 13.12 16.48
CA THR A 117 9.88 11.71 16.09
C THR A 117 10.56 10.81 17.13
N PHE A 118 11.55 11.31 17.88
CA PHE A 118 12.23 10.52 18.93
C PHE A 118 11.36 10.23 20.15
N HIS A 119 10.45 11.14 20.52
CA HIS A 119 9.53 10.91 21.64
C HIS A 119 8.39 9.94 21.29
N PHE A 120 7.96 9.90 20.02
CA PHE A 120 6.96 8.93 19.55
C PHE A 120 7.56 7.57 19.19
N ALA A 121 8.79 7.50 18.68
CA ALA A 121 9.48 6.25 18.37
C ALA A 121 9.70 5.33 19.61
N GLY A 122 9.63 5.89 20.83
CA GLY A 122 9.65 5.14 22.08
C GLY A 122 8.35 4.39 22.41
N ARG A 123 7.24 4.65 21.70
CA ARG A 123 6.03 3.81 21.73
C ARG A 123 6.06 2.94 20.48
N GLY A 124 6.42 1.67 20.65
CA GLY A 124 6.81 0.73 19.59
C GLY A 124 5.72 0.29 18.60
N ASP A 125 4.74 1.13 18.28
CA ASP A 125 3.56 0.68 17.52
C ASP A 125 3.69 0.83 15.99
N MET A 126 4.63 1.62 15.44
CA MET A 126 4.82 1.70 13.98
C MET A 126 6.27 2.01 13.59
N ASN A 127 7.02 0.98 13.18
CA ASN A 127 8.32 1.09 12.49
C ASN A 127 8.16 1.57 11.03
N VAL A 128 7.42 2.65 10.81
CA VAL A 128 7.34 3.32 9.51
C VAL A 128 8.46 4.36 9.47
N THR A 129 9.13 4.54 8.33
CA THR A 129 10.02 5.70 8.14
C THR A 129 9.22 6.98 8.35
N LEU A 130 9.43 7.67 9.48
CA LEU A 130 8.73 8.91 9.85
C LEU A 130 9.70 10.10 9.83
N GLY A 131 9.16 11.31 9.64
CA GLY A 131 9.92 12.56 9.69
C GLY A 131 10.82 12.82 8.48
N ILE A 132 11.99 13.42 8.72
CA ILE A 132 12.95 13.82 7.67
C ILE A 132 13.41 12.66 6.78
N PRO A 133 13.72 11.45 7.29
CA PRO A 133 14.12 10.33 6.42
C PRO A 133 13.10 10.01 5.34
N ARG A 134 11.80 10.10 5.65
CA ARG A 134 10.73 9.86 4.68
C ARG A 134 10.60 11.00 3.67
N LEU A 135 10.71 12.24 4.13
CA LEU A 135 10.73 13.41 3.25
C LEU A 135 11.89 13.35 2.26
N ARG A 136 13.09 12.94 2.71
CA ARG A 136 14.25 12.73 1.82
C ARG A 136 13.97 11.67 0.76
N GLU A 137 13.39 10.53 1.14
CA GLU A 137 13.05 9.46 0.20
C GLU A 137 12.08 9.91 -0.89
N ILE A 138 11.09 10.74 -0.54
CA ILE A 138 10.06 11.23 -1.46
C ILE A 138 10.60 12.37 -2.34
N LEU A 139 11.17 13.41 -1.73
CA LEU A 139 11.47 14.66 -2.40
C LEU A 139 12.89 14.73 -2.98
N MET A 140 13.88 14.19 -2.28
CA MET A 140 15.30 14.39 -2.64
C MET A 140 15.82 13.27 -3.53
N THR A 141 15.56 12.01 -3.14
CA THR A 141 16.13 10.85 -3.85
C THR A 141 15.14 10.19 -4.80
N ALA A 142 13.83 10.46 -4.66
CA ALA A 142 12.77 9.79 -5.41
C ALA A 142 13.01 8.27 -5.49
N SER A 143 13.28 7.65 -4.35
CA SER A 143 13.85 6.30 -4.30
C SER A 143 12.89 5.27 -4.90
N ALA A 144 13.35 4.51 -5.90
CA ALA A 144 12.61 3.38 -6.46
C ALA A 144 12.42 2.23 -5.46
N LYS A 145 13.34 2.10 -4.48
CA LYS A 145 13.28 1.07 -3.43
C LYS A 145 13.12 1.77 -2.08
N LEU A 146 11.88 1.83 -1.60
CA LEU A 146 11.56 2.35 -0.27
C LEU A 146 12.02 1.36 0.80
N LYS A 147 12.47 1.87 1.96
CA LYS A 147 12.89 1.02 3.08
C LYS A 147 11.72 0.26 3.71
N THR A 148 10.59 0.94 3.88
CA THR A 148 9.35 0.35 4.45
C THR A 148 8.17 0.59 3.49
N PRO A 149 8.05 -0.18 2.40
CA PRO A 149 6.91 -0.06 1.49
C PRO A 149 5.63 -0.59 2.17
N SER A 150 4.54 0.16 2.05
CA SER A 150 3.20 -0.21 2.53
C SER A 150 2.18 -0.17 1.39
N MET A 151 1.10 -0.93 1.53
CA MET A 151 0.00 -0.97 0.55
C MET A 151 -1.32 -1.04 1.30
N ASP A 152 -2.24 -0.14 0.97
CA ASP A 152 -3.59 -0.12 1.50
C ASP A 152 -4.53 -0.80 0.49
N ILE A 153 -5.31 -1.77 0.97
CA ILE A 153 -6.22 -2.56 0.13
C ILE A 153 -7.67 -2.24 0.55
N PRO A 154 -8.39 -1.38 -0.20
CA PRO A 154 -9.78 -1.07 0.11
C PRO A 154 -10.68 -2.26 -0.22
N PHE A 155 -11.65 -2.53 0.66
CA PHE A 155 -12.67 -3.54 0.43
C PHE A 155 -13.93 -2.91 -0.16
N ARG A 156 -14.67 -3.70 -0.95
CA ARG A 156 -15.98 -3.27 -1.47
C ARG A 156 -17.00 -3.12 -0.32
N SER A 157 -17.82 -2.08 -0.39
CA SER A 157 -18.89 -1.76 0.57
C SER A 157 -19.93 -2.86 0.70
N ASP A 158 -20.19 -3.59 -0.38
CA ASP A 158 -21.33 -4.51 -0.49
C ASP A 158 -21.05 -5.89 0.14
N LEU A 159 -19.88 -6.06 0.77
CA LEU A 159 -19.44 -7.35 1.28
C LEU A 159 -20.00 -7.61 2.69
N PRO A 160 -20.87 -8.64 2.88
CA PRO A 160 -21.23 -9.08 4.22
C PRO A 160 -20.01 -9.70 4.93
N ASP A 161 -19.97 -9.60 6.26
CA ASP A 161 -18.90 -10.15 7.11
C ASP A 161 -17.48 -9.70 6.74
N LEU A 162 -17.30 -8.38 6.55
CA LEU A 162 -16.03 -7.77 6.15
C LEU A 162 -14.85 -8.20 7.02
N ASN A 163 -14.97 -8.15 8.35
CA ASN A 163 -13.88 -8.47 9.27
C ASN A 163 -13.35 -9.91 9.10
N LYS A 164 -14.27 -10.88 8.93
CA LYS A 164 -13.87 -12.29 8.73
C LYS A 164 -13.17 -12.49 7.38
N LYS A 165 -13.64 -11.81 6.33
CA LYS A 165 -13.03 -11.87 4.99
C LYS A 165 -11.67 -11.18 4.95
N ALA A 166 -11.55 -10.03 5.62
CA ALA A 166 -10.28 -9.31 5.77
C ALA A 166 -9.25 -10.17 6.49
N GLU A 167 -9.63 -10.83 7.58
CA GLU A 167 -8.72 -11.72 8.32
C GLU A 167 -8.29 -12.94 7.49
N ARG A 168 -9.20 -13.55 6.74
CA ARG A 168 -8.86 -14.62 5.78
C ARG A 168 -7.91 -14.14 4.69
N LEU A 169 -8.08 -12.92 4.19
CA LEU A 169 -7.18 -12.34 3.20
C LEU A 169 -5.80 -12.07 3.81
N ARG A 170 -5.76 -11.53 5.04
CA ARG A 170 -4.52 -11.31 5.81
C ARG A 170 -3.72 -12.61 5.94
N GLN A 171 -4.36 -13.69 6.37
CA GLN A 171 -3.72 -15.01 6.51
C GLN A 171 -3.17 -15.55 5.19
N LYS A 172 -3.87 -15.32 4.06
CA LYS A 172 -3.44 -15.76 2.73
C LYS A 172 -2.26 -14.94 2.17
N MET A 173 -2.24 -13.64 2.46
CA MET A 173 -1.18 -12.73 1.99
C MET A 173 0.06 -12.78 2.88
N ASN A 174 -0.07 -13.26 4.12
CA ASN A 174 1.05 -13.37 5.02
C ASN A 174 2.07 -14.40 4.51
N ARG A 175 3.33 -13.96 4.37
CA ARG A 175 4.42 -14.86 3.98
C ARG A 175 4.75 -15.76 5.16
N VAL A 176 4.74 -17.06 4.92
CA VAL A 176 5.12 -18.07 5.91
C VAL A 176 6.51 -18.60 5.58
N THR A 177 7.39 -18.62 6.56
CA THR A 177 8.73 -19.24 6.47
C THR A 177 8.74 -20.59 7.18
N VAL A 178 9.75 -21.42 6.89
CA VAL A 178 9.89 -22.73 7.56
C VAL A 178 10.06 -22.55 9.07
N SER A 179 10.73 -21.47 9.51
CA SER A 179 10.92 -21.15 10.92
C SER A 179 9.61 -20.96 11.69
N ASP A 180 8.56 -20.47 11.01
CA ASP A 180 7.28 -20.16 11.66
C ASP A 180 6.46 -21.41 11.99
N VAL A 181 6.78 -22.55 11.37
CA VAL A 181 6.06 -23.84 11.53
C VAL A 181 6.92 -24.92 12.17
N LEU A 182 8.19 -24.62 12.43
CA LEU A 182 9.19 -25.53 12.95
C LEU A 182 9.23 -25.42 14.48
N GLU A 183 9.16 -26.56 15.17
CA GLU A 183 9.28 -26.62 16.63
C GLU A 183 10.74 -26.70 17.05
N LYS A 184 11.48 -27.66 16.49
CA LYS A 184 12.90 -27.85 16.77
C LYS A 184 13.59 -28.65 15.67
N ILE A 185 14.92 -28.57 15.66
CA ILE A 185 15.78 -29.41 14.84
C ILE A 185 16.77 -30.11 15.77
N ASP A 186 16.68 -31.44 15.83
CA ASP A 186 17.67 -32.25 16.54
C ASP A 186 18.75 -32.68 15.54
N VAL A 187 20.00 -32.33 15.82
CA VAL A 187 21.15 -32.66 14.96
C VAL A 187 22.08 -33.60 15.71
N HIS A 188 22.22 -34.81 15.19
CA HIS A 188 23.14 -35.82 15.72
C HIS A 188 24.27 -36.05 14.73
N CYS A 189 25.50 -35.94 15.21
CA CYS A 189 26.71 -36.14 14.43
C CYS A 189 27.48 -37.34 14.98
N GLU A 190 27.75 -38.32 14.13
CA GLU A 190 28.51 -39.51 14.46
C GLU A 190 29.64 -39.68 13.44
N ILE A 191 30.83 -40.04 13.93
CA ILE A 191 31.95 -40.38 13.05
C ILE A 191 31.90 -41.89 12.83
N ALA A 192 31.56 -42.31 11.62
CA ALA A 192 31.63 -43.70 11.22
C ALA A 192 33.00 -43.97 10.60
N THR A 193 33.75 -44.94 11.16
CA THR A 193 35.13 -45.23 10.74
C THR A 193 35.21 -46.34 9.70
N ASN A 194 34.18 -47.20 9.59
CA ASN A 194 34.14 -48.35 8.70
C ASN A 194 32.88 -48.28 7.79
N PRO A 195 32.97 -48.58 6.47
CA PRO A 195 34.16 -48.95 5.69
C PRO A 195 35.06 -47.76 5.29
N ASN A 196 34.54 -46.53 5.27
CA ASN A 196 35.31 -45.29 5.05
C ASN A 196 35.02 -44.31 6.19
N ARG A 197 36.03 -43.51 6.58
CA ARG A 197 35.85 -42.46 7.59
C ARG A 197 34.91 -41.37 7.07
N GLN A 198 33.69 -41.34 7.59
CA GLN A 198 32.66 -40.37 7.24
C GLN A 198 32.04 -39.75 8.49
N LEU A 199 31.69 -38.46 8.40
CA LEU A 199 30.87 -37.79 9.40
C LEU A 199 29.41 -37.97 8.99
N LYS A 200 28.70 -38.86 9.68
CA LYS A 200 27.27 -39.06 9.51
C LYS A 200 26.52 -38.01 10.33
N THR A 201 25.77 -37.15 9.67
CA THR A 201 24.91 -36.16 10.34
C THR A 201 23.45 -36.50 10.09
N VAL A 202 22.72 -36.83 11.15
CA VAL A 202 21.28 -37.08 11.13
C VAL A 202 20.57 -35.83 11.65
N MET A 203 19.76 -35.20 10.80
CA MET A 203 18.96 -34.02 11.16
C MET A 203 17.49 -34.41 11.24
N ARG A 204 16.88 -34.27 12.41
CA ARG A 204 15.45 -34.52 12.65
C ARG A 204 14.72 -33.19 12.80
N PHE A 205 13.82 -32.90 11.87
CA PHE A 205 12.98 -31.71 11.90
C PHE A 205 11.64 -32.05 12.57
N SER A 206 11.38 -31.44 13.72
CA SER A 206 10.08 -31.52 14.40
C SER A 206 9.26 -30.28 14.06
N PHE A 207 8.07 -30.48 13.51
CA PHE A 207 7.14 -29.40 13.16
C PHE A 207 6.05 -29.25 14.21
N LEU A 208 5.58 -28.02 14.39
CA LEU A 208 4.45 -27.73 15.27
C LEU A 208 3.19 -28.47 14.79
N PRO A 209 2.31 -28.91 15.71
CA PRO A 209 1.00 -29.43 15.34
C PRO A 209 0.17 -28.39 14.58
N HIS A 210 -0.60 -28.84 13.57
CA HIS A 210 -1.42 -27.95 12.73
C HIS A 210 -2.42 -27.10 13.53
N THR A 211 -2.87 -27.59 14.69
CA THR A 211 -3.78 -26.89 15.60
C THR A 211 -3.22 -25.59 16.14
N GLN A 212 -1.90 -25.47 16.26
CA GLN A 212 -1.23 -24.32 16.87
C GLN A 212 -1.07 -23.15 15.90
N TYR A 213 -0.85 -23.43 14.61
CA TYR A 213 -0.58 -22.38 13.62
C TYR A 213 -1.70 -22.13 12.62
N LYS A 214 -2.75 -22.97 12.56
CA LYS A 214 -3.91 -22.80 11.64
C LYS A 214 -4.63 -21.46 11.77
N THR A 215 -4.52 -20.80 12.92
CA THR A 215 -5.16 -19.51 13.20
C THR A 215 -4.41 -18.34 12.58
N GLN A 216 -3.10 -18.48 12.35
CA GLN A 216 -2.25 -17.43 11.82
C GLN A 216 -1.88 -17.69 10.35
N TYR A 217 -1.71 -18.96 9.98
CA TYR A 217 -1.25 -19.37 8.66
C TYR A 217 -2.22 -20.32 7.99
N THR A 218 -2.44 -20.14 6.68
CA THR A 218 -3.32 -21.00 5.87
C THR A 218 -2.62 -22.27 5.36
N VAL A 219 -1.34 -22.48 5.71
CA VAL A 219 -0.52 -23.57 5.18
C VAL A 219 -0.95 -24.92 5.79
N LYS A 220 -0.96 -25.98 4.98
CA LYS A 220 -1.25 -27.35 5.42
C LYS A 220 0.03 -28.20 5.53
N PRO A 221 0.09 -29.22 6.41
CA PRO A 221 1.27 -30.09 6.54
C PRO A 221 1.82 -30.68 5.23
N PRO A 222 1.00 -31.16 4.27
CA PRO A 222 1.51 -31.66 2.99
C PRO A 222 2.23 -30.59 2.16
N GLN A 223 1.80 -29.32 2.26
CA GLN A 223 2.46 -28.21 1.56
C GLN A 223 3.82 -27.90 2.17
N ILE A 224 3.95 -28.00 3.50
CA ILE A 224 5.23 -27.84 4.21
C ILE A 224 6.21 -28.90 3.74
N ILE A 225 5.80 -30.18 3.75
CA ILE A 225 6.65 -31.30 3.32
C ILE A 225 7.09 -31.12 1.85
N LYS A 226 6.15 -30.75 0.96
CA LYS A 226 6.46 -30.47 -0.44
C LYS A 226 7.47 -29.32 -0.61
N HIS A 227 7.34 -28.26 0.20
CA HIS A 227 8.28 -27.14 0.19
C HIS A 227 9.66 -27.55 0.72
N MET A 228 9.70 -28.37 1.79
CA MET A 228 10.93 -28.90 2.37
C MET A 228 11.70 -29.72 1.33
N GLN A 229 11.02 -30.65 0.66
CA GLN A 229 11.59 -31.53 -0.36
C GLN A 229 12.10 -30.78 -1.59
N ASN A 230 11.32 -29.85 -2.13
CA ASN A 230 11.61 -29.25 -3.43
C ASN A 230 12.52 -28.03 -3.35
N LYS A 231 12.47 -27.27 -2.25
CA LYS A 231 13.18 -25.99 -2.14
C LYS A 231 14.16 -25.97 -0.98
N PHE A 232 13.68 -26.21 0.24
CA PHE A 232 14.50 -26.02 1.46
C PHE A 232 15.75 -26.91 1.46
N PHE A 233 15.60 -28.23 1.26
CA PHE A 233 16.75 -29.12 1.28
C PHE A 233 17.74 -28.84 0.15
N ASN A 234 17.25 -28.46 -1.03
CA ASN A 234 18.12 -28.09 -2.15
C ASN A 234 18.96 -26.84 -1.83
N GLU A 235 18.35 -25.81 -1.23
CA GLU A 235 19.05 -24.60 -0.79
C GLU A 235 20.03 -24.91 0.37
N MET A 236 19.58 -25.68 1.37
CA MET A 236 20.39 -26.09 2.52
C MET A 236 21.64 -26.86 2.10
N PHE A 237 21.48 -27.91 1.29
CA PHE A 237 22.63 -28.70 0.80
C PHE A 237 23.53 -27.91 -0.15
N SER A 238 23.01 -26.91 -0.86
CA SER A 238 23.83 -25.99 -1.65
C SER A 238 24.75 -25.16 -0.74
N ILE A 239 24.20 -24.61 0.35
CA ILE A 239 24.95 -23.82 1.33
C ILE A 239 25.97 -24.71 2.05
N ILE A 240 25.58 -25.90 2.51
CA ILE A 240 26.49 -26.84 3.18
C ILE A 240 27.66 -27.21 2.25
N ARG A 241 27.39 -27.52 0.97
CA ARG A 241 28.46 -27.81 0.00
C ARG A 241 29.38 -26.62 -0.23
N LYS A 242 28.84 -25.40 -0.31
CA LYS A 242 29.63 -24.18 -0.45
C LYS A 242 30.53 -23.96 0.76
N GLN A 243 30.02 -24.19 1.97
CA GLN A 243 30.78 -24.03 3.20
C GLN A 243 31.81 -25.14 3.40
N ALA A 244 31.46 -26.39 3.07
CA ALA A 244 32.39 -27.50 3.06
C ALA A 244 33.59 -27.20 2.14
N LYS A 245 33.37 -26.82 0.88
CA LYS A 245 34.47 -26.47 -0.06
C LYS A 245 35.43 -25.41 0.48
N THR A 246 34.92 -24.42 1.20
CA THR A 246 35.74 -23.34 1.76
C THR A 246 36.55 -23.80 2.98
N THR A 247 35.96 -24.65 3.83
CA THR A 247 36.54 -25.00 5.14
C THR A 247 37.35 -26.30 5.10
N CYS A 248 36.89 -27.31 4.37
CA CYS A 248 37.44 -28.65 4.36
C CYS A 248 37.31 -29.21 2.94
N GLY A 249 38.41 -29.49 2.23
CA GLY A 249 38.41 -30.08 0.87
C GLY A 249 37.83 -31.51 0.78
N VAL A 250 36.57 -31.68 1.21
CA VAL A 250 35.87 -32.94 1.45
C VAL A 250 34.84 -33.17 0.34
N MET A 251 34.81 -34.41 -0.16
CA MET A 251 33.81 -34.89 -1.11
C MET A 251 32.49 -35.17 -0.37
N TRP A 252 31.41 -34.53 -0.81
CA TRP A 252 30.07 -34.65 -0.20
C TRP A 252 29.22 -35.68 -0.97
N SER A 253 28.67 -36.69 -0.28
CA SER A 253 27.65 -37.59 -0.80
C SER A 253 26.34 -37.44 0.01
N THR A 254 25.19 -37.52 -0.66
CA THR A 254 23.86 -37.54 -0.02
C THR A 254 23.19 -38.86 -0.32
N GLU A 255 22.82 -39.60 0.72
CA GLU A 255 21.82 -40.67 0.64
C GLU A 255 20.47 -40.08 1.04
N LYS A 256 19.48 -40.19 0.15
CA LYS A 256 18.08 -39.88 0.46
C LYS A 256 17.41 -41.19 0.84
N GLU A 257 17.18 -41.39 2.12
CA GLU A 257 16.19 -42.36 2.61
C GLU A 257 14.88 -41.64 2.89
#